data_AF-A0A7S3IDQ3-F1
#
_entry.id   AF-A0A7S3IDQ3-F1
#
_cell.length_a   1.000
_cell.length_b   1.000
_cell.length_c   1.000
_cell.angle_alpha   90.00
_cell.angle_beta   90.00
_cell.angle_gamma   90.00
#
_symmetry.space_group_name_H-M   'P 1'
#
loop_
_entity.id
_entity.type
_entity.pdbx_description
1 polymer ?
#
loop_
_entity_poly.entity_id
_entity_poly.type
_entity_poly.pdbx_seq_one_letter_code
_entity_poly.pdbx_strand_id
1 'polypeptide(L)'
;MDSSYFGGEAIWDIDIFTGVNRCLEDGFKEEDIIVDTLMTSGANLKDVNASDYKTIGMIFRYKEVASFYNTMDGLLRAKFAYSKANFRYVVTPTDSMPFSWNPINLNEKQVDDAFNLGFKDAQAVINKGEAAAFDDLIHYHALKKRGDPRMNEYSLGTFLTAKENGLFEDYSPLEDPLMAKYQIQ
;
A
#
# COMPACT_ATOMS: atom_id res chain seq x y z
N MET A 1 -7.03 4.69 -35.96
CA MET A 1 -5.98 4.88 -34.94
C MET A 1 -5.81 3.55 -34.25
N ASP A 2 -4.69 2.87 -34.49
CA ASP A 2 -4.38 1.63 -33.78
C ASP A 2 -3.99 1.97 -32.35
N SER A 3 -4.76 1.45 -31.40
CA SER A 3 -4.46 1.60 -29.97
C SER A 3 -3.47 0.52 -29.54
N SER A 4 -2.50 0.90 -28.72
CA SER A 4 -1.59 -0.05 -28.04
C SER A 4 -1.96 -0.14 -26.57
N TYR A 5 -1.93 -1.35 -26.02
CA TYR A 5 -2.33 -1.64 -24.64
C TYR A 5 -1.12 -2.11 -23.83
N PHE A 6 -1.09 -1.74 -22.56
CA PHE A 6 -0.11 -2.16 -21.57
C PHE A 6 -0.80 -2.34 -20.22
N GLY A 7 -0.11 -2.92 -19.24
CA GLY A 7 -0.66 -3.16 -17.91
C GLY A 7 -1.10 -1.85 -17.22
N GLY A 8 -2.27 -1.88 -16.58
CA GLY A 8 -2.86 -0.70 -15.94
C GLY A 8 -1.99 -0.11 -14.82
N GLU A 9 -1.13 -0.92 -14.21
CA GLU A 9 -0.17 -0.53 -13.17
C GLU A 9 0.84 0.52 -13.64
N ALA A 10 1.05 0.65 -14.96
CA ALA A 10 1.87 1.72 -15.50
C ALA A 10 1.20 3.11 -15.39
N ILE A 11 -0.11 3.17 -15.12
CA ILE A 11 -0.86 4.40 -14.87
C ILE A 11 -1.26 4.47 -13.38
N TRP A 12 -1.95 3.44 -12.88
CA TRP A 12 -2.45 3.36 -11.51
C TRP A 12 -2.22 1.96 -10.94
N ASP A 13 -1.43 1.85 -9.87
CA ASP A 13 -1.24 0.57 -9.15
C ASP A 13 -2.56 0.11 -8.48
N ILE A 14 -3.37 1.05 -8.00
CA ILE A 14 -4.73 0.83 -7.51
C ILE A 14 -5.67 1.90 -8.09
N ASP A 15 -6.79 1.48 -8.65
CA ASP A 15 -7.78 2.39 -9.26
C ASP A 15 -9.08 2.43 -8.45
N ILE A 16 -9.01 3.10 -7.30
CA ILE A 16 -10.18 3.29 -6.42
C ILE A 16 -11.16 4.30 -7.03
N PHE A 17 -10.66 5.32 -7.73
CA PHE A 17 -11.47 6.39 -8.30
C PHE A 17 -12.48 5.86 -9.32
N THR A 18 -12.03 5.04 -10.27
CA THR A 18 -12.94 4.45 -11.26
C THR A 18 -13.99 3.58 -10.59
N GLY A 19 -13.61 2.79 -9.59
CA GLY A 19 -14.53 1.94 -8.84
C GLY A 19 -15.62 2.73 -8.11
N VAL A 20 -15.23 3.75 -7.34
CA VAL A 20 -16.18 4.60 -6.59
C VAL A 20 -17.04 5.43 -7.54
N ASN A 21 -16.45 6.06 -8.56
CA ASN A 21 -17.21 6.85 -9.53
C ASN A 21 -18.25 6.01 -10.25
N ARG A 22 -17.95 4.75 -10.57
CA ARG A 22 -18.93 3.87 -11.19
C ARG A 22 -20.14 3.62 -10.29
N CYS A 23 -19.93 3.40 -8.98
CA CYS A 23 -21.03 3.28 -8.04
C CYS A 23 -21.88 4.58 -7.97
N LEU A 24 -21.24 5.75 -8.00
CA LEU A 24 -21.95 7.03 -8.01
C LEU A 24 -22.77 7.22 -9.30
N GLU A 25 -22.21 6.85 -10.46
CA GLU A 25 -22.90 6.87 -11.76
C GLU A 25 -24.12 5.95 -11.79
N ASP A 26 -24.03 4.79 -11.12
CA ASP A 26 -25.15 3.84 -10.98
C ASP A 26 -26.21 4.31 -9.96
N GLY A 27 -26.01 5.47 -9.31
CA GLY A 27 -26.99 6.15 -8.45
C GLY A 27 -26.88 5.80 -6.96
N PHE A 28 -25.84 5.08 -6.54
CA PHE A 28 -25.58 4.84 -5.12
C PHE A 28 -25.09 6.11 -4.43
N LYS A 29 -25.42 6.28 -3.14
CA LYS A 29 -24.86 7.36 -2.34
C LYS A 29 -23.45 6.98 -1.90
N GLU A 30 -22.59 7.98 -1.78
CA GLU A 30 -21.20 7.77 -1.33
C GLU A 30 -21.11 7.07 0.03
N GLU A 31 -22.03 7.39 0.96
CA GLU A 31 -22.13 6.77 2.29
C GLU A 31 -22.47 5.26 2.27
N ASP A 32 -23.01 4.76 1.17
CA ASP A 32 -23.34 3.35 0.97
C ASP A 32 -22.19 2.56 0.31
N ILE A 33 -21.12 3.24 -0.12
CA ILE A 33 -19.99 2.62 -0.84
C ILE A 33 -18.98 2.09 0.17
N ILE A 34 -18.67 0.80 0.05
CA ILE A 34 -17.61 0.14 0.83
C ILE A 34 -16.40 -0.07 -0.07
N VAL A 35 -15.24 0.37 0.41
CA VAL A 35 -13.96 0.24 -0.27
C VAL A 35 -13.05 -0.67 0.54
N ASP A 36 -12.79 -1.86 0.02
CA ASP A 36 -11.72 -2.74 0.49
C ASP A 36 -10.58 -2.73 -0.54
N THR A 37 -9.35 -2.49 -0.09
CA THR A 37 -8.18 -2.37 -0.97
C THR A 37 -7.17 -3.49 -0.69
N LEU A 38 -6.71 -4.13 -1.75
CA LEU A 38 -5.58 -5.05 -1.73
C LEU A 38 -4.40 -4.39 -2.43
N MET A 39 -3.35 -4.08 -1.68
CA MET A 39 -2.10 -3.56 -2.22
C MET A 39 -1.19 -4.72 -2.60
N THR A 40 -0.60 -4.65 -3.79
CA THR A 40 0.44 -5.60 -4.24
C THR A 40 1.85 -5.04 -4.04
N SER A 41 1.97 -3.81 -3.56
CA SER A 41 3.23 -3.17 -3.26
C SER A 41 3.55 -3.29 -1.77
N GLY A 42 4.68 -3.93 -1.47
CA GLY A 42 5.15 -4.09 -0.09
C GLY A 42 5.82 -2.81 0.41
N ALA A 43 5.52 -2.43 1.65
CA ALA A 43 6.17 -1.29 2.30
C ALA A 43 7.66 -1.54 2.62
N ASN A 44 8.07 -2.81 2.54
CA ASN A 44 9.37 -3.33 2.94
C ASN A 44 10.15 -3.81 1.72
N LEU A 45 11.19 -3.07 1.39
CA LEU A 45 12.11 -3.41 0.31
C LEU A 45 13.23 -4.26 0.88
N LYS A 46 13.63 -5.30 0.13
CA LYS A 46 14.84 -6.04 0.48
C LYS A 46 16.06 -5.13 0.33
N ASP A 47 17.03 -5.28 1.24
CA ASP A 47 18.37 -4.75 1.03
C ASP A 47 19.03 -5.52 -0.11
N VAL A 48 19.47 -4.80 -1.14
CA VAL A 48 20.08 -5.37 -2.32
C VAL A 48 21.40 -4.67 -2.60
N ASN A 49 22.43 -5.45 -2.97
CA ASN A 49 23.63 -4.86 -3.52
C ASN A 49 23.36 -4.44 -4.96
N ALA A 50 23.16 -3.14 -5.17
CA ALA A 50 22.90 -2.56 -6.48
C ALA A 50 24.18 -2.27 -7.29
N SER A 51 25.39 -2.58 -6.79
CA SER A 51 26.65 -2.29 -7.49
C SER A 51 26.71 -2.89 -8.89
N ASP A 52 26.06 -4.04 -9.06
CA ASP A 52 26.11 -4.81 -10.30
C ASP A 52 24.87 -4.57 -11.19
N TYR A 53 23.92 -3.75 -10.72
CA TYR A 53 22.70 -3.47 -11.45
C TYR A 53 23.02 -2.66 -12.71
N LYS A 54 22.60 -3.19 -13.85
CA LYS A 54 22.56 -2.47 -15.14
C LYS A 54 21.17 -1.84 -15.33
N THR A 55 20.94 -1.21 -16.48
CA THR A 55 19.72 -0.45 -16.78
C THR A 55 18.41 -1.18 -16.39
N ILE A 56 18.26 -2.46 -16.77
CA ILE A 56 17.05 -3.23 -16.46
C ILE A 56 16.89 -3.46 -14.95
N GLY A 57 17.97 -3.83 -14.24
CA GLY A 57 17.95 -4.00 -12.79
C GLY A 57 17.62 -2.69 -12.05
N MET A 58 18.15 -1.56 -12.54
CA MET A 58 17.85 -0.24 -11.98
C MET A 58 16.38 0.15 -12.18
N ILE A 59 15.78 -0.17 -13.34
CA ILE A 59 14.35 0.09 -13.59
C ILE A 59 13.48 -0.75 -12.64
N PHE A 60 13.78 -2.03 -12.45
CA PHE A 60 13.01 -2.87 -11.52
C PHE A 60 13.16 -2.40 -10.09
N ARG A 61 14.36 -1.99 -9.67
CA ARG A 61 14.55 -1.42 -8.34
C ARG A 61 13.76 -0.13 -8.14
N TYR A 62 13.78 0.76 -9.14
CA TYR A 62 12.96 1.96 -9.11
C TYR A 62 11.47 1.62 -8.97
N LYS A 63 10.96 0.66 -9.75
CA LYS A 63 9.55 0.23 -9.67
C LYS A 63 9.19 -0.34 -8.30
N GLU A 64 10.06 -1.17 -7.72
CA GLU A 64 9.85 -1.74 -6.40
C GLU A 64 9.71 -0.64 -5.33
N VAL A 65 10.58 0.37 -5.38
CA VAL A 65 10.53 1.52 -4.47
C VAL A 65 9.29 2.37 -4.74
N ALA A 66 9.10 2.79 -5.99
CA ALA A 66 8.07 3.76 -6.37
C ALA A 66 6.65 3.21 -6.20
N SER A 67 6.44 1.91 -6.44
CA SER A 67 5.09 1.32 -6.43
C SER A 67 4.41 1.46 -5.07
N PHE A 68 5.11 1.25 -3.96
CA PHE A 68 4.52 1.45 -2.63
C PHE A 68 4.07 2.90 -2.42
N TYR A 69 4.93 3.88 -2.75
CA TYR A 69 4.60 5.29 -2.58
C TYR A 69 3.48 5.76 -3.53
N ASN A 70 3.46 5.26 -4.77
CA ASN A 70 2.40 5.57 -5.74
C ASN A 70 1.05 4.98 -5.29
N THR A 71 1.05 3.74 -4.81
CA THR A 71 -0.13 3.07 -4.26
C THR A 71 -0.67 3.85 -3.05
N MET A 72 0.22 4.27 -2.13
CA MET A 72 -0.17 5.11 -0.99
C MET A 72 -0.72 6.47 -1.42
N ASP A 73 -0.14 7.11 -2.43
CA ASP A 73 -0.63 8.39 -2.96
C ASP A 73 -2.05 8.24 -3.53
N GLY A 74 -2.31 7.18 -4.30
CA GLY A 74 -3.64 6.87 -4.83
C GLY A 74 -4.66 6.56 -3.74
N LEU A 75 -4.27 5.75 -2.76
CA LEU A 75 -5.11 5.38 -1.63
C LEU A 75 -5.51 6.61 -0.79
N LEU A 76 -4.54 7.45 -0.43
CA LEU A 76 -4.77 8.67 0.34
C LEU A 76 -5.67 9.64 -0.43
N ARG A 77 -5.36 9.92 -1.70
CA ARG A 77 -6.21 10.79 -2.54
C ARG A 77 -7.64 10.29 -2.60
N ALA A 78 -7.85 8.99 -2.77
CA ALA A 78 -9.18 8.40 -2.82
C ALA A 78 -9.92 8.59 -1.48
N LYS A 79 -9.26 8.35 -0.35
CA LYS A 79 -9.87 8.55 0.98
C LYS A 79 -10.32 9.99 1.21
N PHE A 80 -9.50 10.96 0.81
CA PHE A 80 -9.85 12.37 0.95
C PHE A 80 -10.89 12.83 -0.06
N ALA A 81 -10.89 12.29 -1.29
CA ALA A 81 -11.89 12.59 -2.31
C ALA A 81 -13.27 12.03 -1.97
N TYR A 82 -13.32 10.82 -1.41
CA TYR A 82 -14.54 10.11 -1.06
C TYR A 82 -14.66 9.99 0.46
N SER A 83 -14.72 11.15 1.12
CA SER A 83 -14.73 11.27 2.58
C SER A 83 -15.89 10.54 3.28
N LYS A 84 -17.01 10.28 2.59
CA LYS A 84 -18.18 9.59 3.12
C LYS A 84 -18.16 8.08 2.83
N ALA A 85 -17.34 7.62 1.89
CA ALA A 85 -17.23 6.20 1.60
C ALA A 85 -16.56 5.46 2.77
N ASN A 86 -17.01 4.22 3.02
CA ASN A 86 -16.47 3.36 4.06
C ASN A 86 -15.23 2.61 3.56
N PHE A 87 -14.05 3.19 3.80
CA PHE A 87 -12.76 2.51 3.60
C PHE A 87 -12.53 1.51 4.73
N ARG A 88 -13.03 0.30 4.53
CA ARG A 88 -13.18 -0.69 5.59
C ARG A 88 -11.89 -1.45 5.83
N TYR A 89 -11.34 -2.10 4.80
CA TYR A 89 -10.09 -2.85 4.92
C TYR A 89 -9.05 -2.40 3.90
N VAL A 90 -7.81 -2.22 4.36
CA VAL A 90 -6.65 -2.08 3.49
C VAL A 90 -5.64 -3.15 3.86
N VAL A 91 -5.45 -4.09 2.95
CA VAL A 91 -4.50 -5.20 3.09
C VAL A 91 -3.26 -4.85 2.28
N THR A 92 -2.11 -4.91 2.91
CA THR A 92 -0.80 -4.68 2.29
C THR A 92 0.18 -5.71 2.82
N PRO A 93 1.16 -6.16 2.01
CA PRO A 93 2.16 -7.12 2.46
C PRO A 93 2.90 -6.60 3.68
N THR A 94 2.78 -7.32 4.81
CA THR A 94 3.47 -6.94 6.06
C THR A 94 4.96 -7.27 6.04
N ASP A 95 5.39 -8.10 5.09
CA ASP A 95 6.76 -8.55 4.89
C ASP A 95 7.16 -8.45 3.41
N SER A 96 8.45 -8.60 3.11
CA SER A 96 8.95 -8.63 1.74
C SER A 96 8.42 -9.86 1.01
N MET A 97 7.82 -9.64 -0.17
CA MET A 97 7.25 -10.74 -0.95
C MET A 97 8.32 -11.76 -1.40
N PRO A 98 7.97 -13.06 -1.46
CA PRO A 98 8.92 -14.14 -1.71
C PRO A 98 9.33 -14.27 -3.18
N PHE A 99 9.04 -13.31 -4.06
CA PHE A 99 9.48 -13.34 -5.46
C PHE A 99 10.82 -12.62 -5.69
N SER A 100 11.41 -12.91 -6.85
CA SER A 100 12.50 -12.14 -7.47
C SER A 100 12.01 -11.66 -8.83
N TRP A 101 12.31 -10.42 -9.23
CA TRP A 101 12.03 -9.93 -10.58
C TRP A 101 13.08 -10.40 -11.60
N ASN A 102 14.23 -10.91 -11.14
CA ASN A 102 15.30 -11.36 -12.03
C ASN A 102 16.13 -12.52 -11.42
N PRO A 103 16.00 -13.76 -11.92
CA PRO A 103 14.93 -14.21 -12.81
C PRO A 103 13.57 -14.15 -12.09
N ILE A 104 12.48 -13.96 -12.85
CA ILE A 104 11.12 -14.17 -12.34
C ILE A 104 11.04 -15.62 -11.87
N ASN A 105 10.86 -15.82 -10.57
CA ASN A 105 10.78 -17.14 -9.96
C ASN A 105 9.38 -17.33 -9.38
N LEU A 106 8.68 -18.32 -9.92
CA LEU A 106 7.29 -18.69 -9.61
C LEU A 106 7.22 -20.17 -9.28
N ASN A 107 8.23 -20.69 -8.58
CA ASN A 107 8.16 -22.08 -8.12
C ASN A 107 7.07 -22.25 -7.06
N GLU A 108 6.57 -23.48 -6.92
CA GLU A 108 5.48 -23.85 -6.01
C GLU A 108 5.68 -23.29 -4.61
N LYS A 109 6.87 -23.46 -4.02
CA LYS A 109 7.17 -22.94 -2.70
C LYS A 109 6.98 -21.42 -2.60
N GLN A 110 7.46 -20.65 -3.56
CA GLN A 110 7.31 -19.19 -3.53
C GLN A 110 5.87 -18.74 -3.72
N VAL A 111 5.12 -19.45 -4.55
CA VAL A 111 3.70 -19.20 -4.76
C VAL A 111 2.93 -19.48 -3.46
N ASP A 112 3.19 -20.61 -2.81
CA ASP A 112 2.59 -20.97 -1.52
C ASP A 112 2.97 -19.97 -0.42
N ASP A 113 4.24 -19.57 -0.34
CA ASP A 113 4.70 -18.56 0.61
C ASP A 113 3.97 -17.22 0.39
N ALA A 114 3.74 -16.81 -0.88
CA ALA A 114 3.02 -15.59 -1.21
C ALA A 114 1.53 -15.68 -0.84
N PHE A 115 0.88 -16.81 -1.11
CA PHE A 115 -0.51 -17.05 -0.70
C PHE A 115 -0.64 -17.04 0.82
N ASN A 116 0.23 -17.74 1.53
CA ASN A 116 0.23 -17.78 2.99
C ASN A 116 0.41 -16.40 3.60
N LEU A 117 1.30 -15.57 3.03
CA LEU A 117 1.46 -14.17 3.44
C LEU A 117 0.16 -13.38 3.23
N GLY A 118 -0.45 -13.48 2.04
CA GLY A 118 -1.71 -12.79 1.74
C GLY A 118 -2.86 -13.18 2.68
N PHE A 119 -3.03 -14.48 2.95
CA PHE A 119 -4.04 -14.96 3.91
C PHE A 119 -3.77 -14.48 5.33
N LYS A 120 -2.51 -14.55 5.78
CA LYS A 120 -2.10 -14.06 7.09
C LYS A 120 -2.40 -12.57 7.25
N ASP A 121 -2.02 -11.76 6.26
CA ASP A 121 -2.21 -10.31 6.29
C ASP A 121 -3.69 -9.93 6.25
N ALA A 122 -4.49 -10.59 5.40
CA ALA A 122 -5.93 -10.38 5.36
C ALA A 122 -6.61 -10.75 6.70
N GLN A 123 -6.25 -11.89 7.28
CA GLN A 123 -6.81 -12.32 8.58
C GLN A 123 -6.42 -11.35 9.70
N ALA A 124 -5.18 -10.83 9.70
CA ALA A 124 -4.74 -9.85 10.67
C ALA A 124 -5.55 -8.55 10.57
N VAL A 125 -5.78 -8.04 9.36
CA VAL A 125 -6.60 -6.85 9.11
C VAL A 125 -8.04 -7.05 9.58
N ILE A 126 -8.65 -8.20 9.26
CA ILE A 126 -10.01 -8.54 9.70
C ILE A 126 -10.09 -8.60 11.23
N ASN A 127 -9.12 -9.24 11.89
CA ASN A 127 -9.10 -9.38 13.34
C ASN A 127 -8.89 -8.04 14.07
N LYS A 128 -8.21 -7.09 13.43
CA LYS A 128 -7.96 -5.76 13.98
C LYS A 128 -9.20 -4.86 13.95
N GLY A 129 -10.11 -5.12 13.02
CA GLY A 129 -11.35 -4.38 12.84
C GLY A 129 -11.28 -3.35 11.71
N GLU A 130 -12.45 -2.84 11.34
CA GLU A 130 -12.61 -1.88 10.24
C GLU A 130 -11.79 -0.60 10.48
N ALA A 131 -11.23 -0.04 9.41
CA ALA A 131 -10.41 1.18 9.35
C ALA A 131 -9.08 1.16 10.14
N ALA A 132 -8.88 0.31 11.14
CA ALA A 132 -7.68 0.31 11.98
C ALA A 132 -6.37 0.05 11.19
N ALA A 133 -6.41 -0.88 10.22
CA ALA A 133 -5.25 -1.19 9.38
C ALA A 133 -4.85 -0.01 8.47
N PHE A 134 -5.83 0.81 8.08
CA PHE A 134 -5.59 2.01 7.28
C PHE A 134 -4.82 3.06 8.08
N ASP A 135 -5.25 3.36 9.29
CA ASP A 135 -4.61 4.37 10.14
C ASP A 135 -3.16 4.00 10.49
N ASP A 136 -2.91 2.72 10.78
CA ASP A 136 -1.56 2.21 10.99
C ASP A 136 -0.66 2.34 9.76
N LEU A 137 -1.21 2.03 8.58
CA LEU A 137 -0.48 2.14 7.32
C LEU A 137 -0.14 3.59 7.00
N ILE A 138 -1.05 4.54 7.25
CA ILE A 138 -0.74 5.96 7.08
C ILE A 138 0.34 6.39 8.08
N HIS A 139 0.26 5.95 9.34
CA HIS A 139 1.27 6.28 10.34
C HIS A 139 2.65 5.79 9.89
N TYR A 140 2.76 4.53 9.47
CA TYR A 140 3.99 3.95 8.93
C TYR A 140 4.52 4.76 7.74
N HIS A 141 3.65 5.09 6.78
CA HIS A 141 4.01 5.88 5.60
C HIS A 141 4.49 7.29 5.97
N ALA A 142 3.83 7.96 6.92
CA ALA A 142 4.18 9.30 7.37
C ALA A 142 5.57 9.34 8.01
N LEU A 143 5.88 8.38 8.89
CA LEU A 143 7.19 8.27 9.54
C LEU A 143 8.31 8.05 8.51
N LYS A 144 8.11 7.18 7.53
CA LYS A 144 9.10 6.97 6.44
C LYS A 144 9.30 8.21 5.60
N LYS A 145 8.21 8.91 5.26
CA LYS A 145 8.26 10.14 4.45
C LYS A 145 8.96 11.29 5.16
N ARG A 146 8.86 11.36 6.50
CA ARG A 146 9.60 12.31 7.34
C ARG A 146 11.08 11.95 7.51
N GLY A 147 11.46 10.72 7.17
CA GLY A 147 12.79 10.19 7.43
C GLY A 147 13.04 9.93 8.92
N ASP A 148 12.03 9.48 9.66
CA ASP A 148 12.22 9.09 11.07
C ASP A 148 13.27 7.97 11.15
N PRO A 149 14.37 8.16 11.89
CA PRO A 149 15.48 7.22 11.91
C PRO A 149 15.11 5.86 12.50
N ARG A 150 14.05 5.77 13.33
CA ARG A 150 13.53 4.51 13.88
C ARG A 150 13.11 3.58 12.75
N MET A 151 12.56 4.12 11.66
CA MET A 151 11.98 3.33 10.57
C MET A 151 12.99 2.50 9.77
N ASN A 152 14.29 2.73 9.96
CA ASN A 152 15.33 1.90 9.36
C ASN A 152 15.36 0.47 9.93
N GLU A 153 14.80 0.27 11.13
CA GLU A 153 14.79 -1.04 11.82
C GLU A 153 13.45 -1.78 11.69
N TYR A 154 12.42 -1.12 11.15
CA TYR A 154 11.06 -1.66 11.14
C TYR A 154 10.53 -1.92 9.73
N SER A 155 10.20 -3.19 9.50
CA SER A 155 9.25 -3.56 8.47
C SER A 155 7.84 -3.10 8.89
N LEU A 156 6.88 -3.02 7.98
CA LEU A 156 5.48 -2.75 8.36
C LEU A 156 5.00 -3.74 9.45
N GLY A 157 5.22 -5.05 9.28
CA GLY A 157 4.82 -6.03 10.28
C GLY A 157 5.47 -5.82 11.65
N THR A 158 6.77 -5.53 11.69
CA THR A 158 7.45 -5.27 12.97
C THR A 158 7.06 -3.92 13.57
N PHE A 159 6.75 -2.92 12.74
CA PHE A 159 6.18 -1.65 13.18
C PHE A 159 4.82 -1.85 13.85
N LEU A 160 3.92 -2.64 13.26
CA LEU A 160 2.60 -2.92 13.85
C LEU A 160 2.75 -3.55 15.24
N THR A 161 3.66 -4.52 15.36
CA THR A 161 3.96 -5.17 16.64
C THR A 161 4.57 -4.18 17.64
N ALA A 162 5.47 -3.30 17.20
CA ALA A 162 6.09 -2.29 18.04
C ALA A 162 5.07 -1.23 18.52
N LYS A 163 4.14 -0.83 17.66
CA LYS A 163 3.05 0.09 17.99
C LYS A 163 2.13 -0.50 19.05
N GLU A 164 1.74 -1.77 18.92
CA GLU A 164 0.93 -2.48 19.92
C GLU A 164 1.64 -2.58 21.29
N ASN A 165 2.98 -2.60 21.30
CA ASN A 165 3.79 -2.55 22.51
C ASN A 165 4.06 -1.12 23.03
N GLY A 166 3.47 -0.09 22.42
CA GLY A 166 3.60 1.30 22.84
C GLY A 166 4.92 1.99 22.45
N LEU A 167 5.66 1.45 21.48
CA LEU A 167 6.91 2.07 20.99
C LEU A 167 6.68 3.21 19.99
N PHE A 168 5.47 3.30 19.45
CA PHE A 168 5.06 4.37 18.55
C PHE A 168 3.78 5.03 19.09
N GLU A 169 3.77 6.35 18.96
CA GLU A 169 2.68 7.23 19.35
C GLU A 169 1.40 6.98 18.53
N ASP A 170 0.26 7.45 19.05
CA ASP A 170 -0.95 7.57 18.26
C ASP A 170 -0.75 8.62 17.16
N TYR A 171 -1.40 8.40 16.02
CA TYR A 171 -1.21 9.21 14.83
C TYR A 171 -2.55 9.60 14.22
N SER A 172 -2.72 10.90 13.99
CA SER A 172 -3.89 11.46 13.31
C SER A 172 -3.48 11.97 11.92
N PRO A 173 -3.93 11.32 10.83
CA PRO A 173 -3.67 11.79 9.48
C PRO A 173 -4.19 13.22 9.22
N LEU A 174 -5.24 13.65 9.93
CA LEU A 174 -5.85 14.96 9.74
C LEU A 174 -5.02 16.10 10.33
N GLU A 175 -4.18 15.81 11.32
CA GLU A 175 -3.33 16.79 12.00
C GLU A 175 -1.93 16.87 11.36
N ASP A 176 -1.58 15.94 10.46
CA ASP A 176 -0.28 15.91 9.80
C ASP A 176 -0.21 16.90 8.61
N PRO A 177 0.66 17.93 8.64
CA PRO A 177 0.86 18.83 7.50
C PRO A 177 1.27 18.11 6.21
N LEU A 178 1.92 16.95 6.29
CA LEU A 178 2.28 16.14 5.12
C LEU A 178 1.07 15.50 4.44
N MET A 179 -0.03 15.37 5.16
CA MET A 179 -1.29 14.83 4.65
C MET A 179 -2.24 15.92 4.16
N ALA A 180 -2.01 17.19 4.54
CA ALA A 180 -2.78 18.34 4.07
C ALA A 180 -2.82 18.45 2.53
N LYS A 181 -1.78 18.02 1.82
CA LYS A 181 -1.76 18.02 0.34
C LYS A 181 -2.80 17.08 -0.30
N TYR A 182 -3.33 16.13 0.48
CA TYR A 182 -4.35 15.19 0.01
C TYR A 182 -5.76 15.66 0.34
N GLN A 183 -5.91 16.59 1.29
CA GLN A 183 -7.17 17.26 1.56
C GLN A 183 -7.50 18.13 0.34
N ILE A 184 -8.61 17.82 -0.33
CA ILE A 184 -9.09 18.62 -1.44
C ILE A 184 -9.44 20.02 -0.90
N GLN A 185 -8.83 21.05 -1.47
CA GLN A 185 -9.25 22.45 -1.27
C GLN A 185 -10.51 22.75 -2.07
#